data_AF-A0A2S9B0H7-F1
#
_entry.id   AF-A0A2S9B0H7-F1
#
_cell.length_a   1.000
_cell.length_b   1.000
_cell.length_c   1.000
_cell.angle_alpha   90.00
_cell.angle_beta   90.00
_cell.angle_gamma   90.00
#
_symmetry.space_group_name_H-M   'P 1'
#
loop_
_entity.id
_entity.type
_entity.pdbx_description
1 polymer ?
#
loop_
_entity_poly.entity_id
_entity_poly.type
_entity_poly.pdbx_seq_one_letter_code
_entity_poly.pdbx_strand_id
1 'polypeptide(L)'
;MKTLKALVSLSALAVCMGAASMANAFSISPNGPFTTSAGSLTVQSPSSFGAAVTCGITFSGNVAGGVATITSASLTGGGLCALPTLKNIPSPGWVLSATSLSTGTVTNVGYTIARSLLFPATDCGANTLTGSFNNSTNVLTITNQPLTGHTTGTGNQNCTIQSLTVTVPGITIIP
;
A
#
# COMPACT_ATOMS: atom_id res chain seq x y z
N MET A 1 -50.00 28.34 -27.16
CA MET A 1 -49.52 26.99 -26.79
C MET A 1 -48.11 26.80 -27.34
N LYS A 2 -47.22 26.18 -26.54
CA LYS A 2 -45.81 25.80 -26.84
C LYS A 2 -44.84 26.97 -26.64
N THR A 3 -43.74 26.94 -25.89
CA THR A 3 -42.90 25.85 -25.32
C THR A 3 -41.78 26.54 -24.52
N LEU A 4 -42.00 27.01 -23.29
CA LEU A 4 -40.97 27.81 -22.57
C LEU A 4 -40.94 27.66 -21.03
N LYS A 5 -41.48 26.56 -20.48
CA LYS A 5 -41.46 26.30 -19.03
C LYS A 5 -40.76 25.01 -18.59
N ALA A 6 -40.16 24.25 -19.51
CA ALA A 6 -39.58 22.93 -19.22
C ALA A 6 -38.04 22.86 -19.14
N LEU A 7 -37.33 23.99 -19.28
CA LEU A 7 -35.85 24.00 -19.36
C LEU A 7 -35.12 24.38 -18.06
N VAL A 8 -35.84 24.83 -17.03
CA VAL A 8 -35.22 25.34 -15.78
C VAL A 8 -35.18 24.30 -14.65
N SER A 9 -35.80 23.12 -14.81
CA SER A 9 -35.76 22.07 -13.78
C SER A 9 -34.70 20.98 -14.01
N LEU A 10 -34.08 20.91 -15.19
CA LEU A 10 -33.10 19.86 -15.53
C LEU A 10 -31.66 20.21 -15.12
N SER A 11 -31.35 21.48 -14.84
CA SER A 11 -30.03 21.90 -14.37
C SER A 11 -29.82 21.71 -12.86
N ALA A 12 -30.88 21.44 -12.09
CA ALA A 12 -30.77 21.21 -10.65
C ALA A 12 -30.32 19.77 -10.29
N LEU A 13 -30.56 18.78 -11.16
CA LEU A 13 -30.14 17.39 -10.90
C LEU A 13 -28.67 17.10 -11.23
N ALA A 14 -28.00 17.94 -12.02
CA ALA A 14 -26.62 17.72 -12.41
C ALA A 14 -25.57 18.11 -11.34
N VAL A 15 -25.95 18.89 -10.32
CA VAL A 15 -25.01 19.41 -9.31
C VAL A 15 -24.85 18.48 -8.10
N CYS A 16 -25.82 17.61 -7.81
CA CYS A 16 -25.68 16.62 -6.73
C CYS A 16 -25.00 15.31 -7.14
N MET A 17 -24.68 15.11 -8.41
CA MET A 17 -24.04 13.88 -8.93
C MET A 17 -22.50 14.00 -9.07
N GLY A 18 -21.91 15.14 -8.70
CA GLY A 18 -20.47 15.39 -8.87
C GLY A 18 -19.55 14.80 -7.80
N ALA A 19 -20.07 14.22 -6.71
CA ALA A 19 -19.27 13.76 -5.57
C ALA A 19 -19.59 12.34 -5.09
N ALA A 20 -20.43 11.58 -5.80
CA ALA A 20 -20.88 10.24 -5.37
C ALA A 20 -20.04 9.07 -5.93
N SER A 21 -18.94 9.35 -6.65
CA SER A 21 -18.30 8.35 -7.51
C SER A 21 -17.07 7.67 -6.90
N MET A 22 -17.08 7.39 -5.60
CA MET A 22 -16.23 6.36 -4.99
C MET A 22 -17.00 5.73 -3.82
N ALA A 23 -18.19 5.19 -4.11
CA ALA A 23 -18.84 4.27 -3.19
C ALA A 23 -18.01 2.97 -3.14
N ASN A 24 -16.85 3.02 -2.46
CA ASN A 24 -16.25 1.81 -1.94
C ASN A 24 -17.25 1.27 -0.93
N ALA A 25 -17.70 0.02 -1.09
CA ALA A 25 -18.59 -0.63 -0.12
C ALA A 25 -17.94 -0.80 1.27
N PHE A 26 -16.67 -0.43 1.38
CA PHE A 26 -15.89 -0.39 2.60
C PHE A 26 -14.94 0.80 2.53
N SER A 27 -14.79 1.52 3.63
CA SER A 27 -13.92 2.70 3.74
C SER A 27 -13.01 2.61 4.96
N ILE A 28 -11.81 3.18 4.83
CA ILE A 28 -10.85 3.30 5.93
C ILE A 28 -11.17 4.58 6.71
N SER A 29 -11.28 4.48 8.03
CA SER A 29 -11.72 5.56 8.92
C SER A 29 -10.91 5.56 10.23
N PRO A 30 -10.70 6.71 10.87
CA PRO A 30 -11.10 8.06 10.48
C PRO A 30 -10.18 8.68 9.41
N ASN A 31 -10.69 9.75 8.76
CA ASN A 31 -9.84 10.60 7.93
C ASN A 31 -8.79 11.32 8.80
N GLY A 32 -7.61 11.52 8.24
CA GLY A 32 -6.51 12.21 8.92
C GLY A 32 -5.20 11.43 8.89
N PRO A 33 -4.15 11.97 9.53
CA PRO A 33 -2.84 11.37 9.55
C PRO A 33 -2.85 10.07 10.36
N PHE A 34 -2.05 9.10 9.94
CA PHE A 34 -1.80 7.88 10.70
C PHE A 34 -0.31 7.53 10.70
N THR A 35 0.09 6.82 11.76
CA THR A 35 1.41 6.21 11.88
C THR A 35 1.24 4.82 12.46
N THR A 36 1.98 3.85 11.94
CA THR A 36 1.95 2.49 12.47
C THR A 36 2.85 2.37 13.69
N SER A 37 2.59 1.39 14.54
CA SER A 37 3.62 0.89 15.45
C SER A 37 4.74 0.21 14.64
N ALA A 38 5.90 0.03 15.27
CA ALA A 38 6.97 -0.77 14.67
C ALA A 38 6.46 -2.19 14.43
N GLY A 39 6.53 -2.62 13.16
CA GLY A 39 6.16 -3.97 12.74
C GLY A 39 7.33 -4.73 12.15
N SER A 40 7.03 -5.83 11.47
CA SER A 40 8.01 -6.71 10.86
C SER A 40 7.69 -6.92 9.38
N LEU A 41 8.72 -6.85 8.54
CA LEU A 41 8.68 -7.12 7.11
C LEU A 41 9.74 -8.17 6.78
N THR A 42 9.34 -9.32 6.26
CA THR A 42 10.24 -10.34 5.75
C THR A 42 10.15 -10.41 4.24
N VAL A 43 11.29 -10.21 3.56
CA VAL A 43 11.39 -10.21 2.10
C VAL A 43 12.45 -11.18 1.61
N GLN A 44 12.26 -11.68 0.40
CA GLN A 44 13.25 -12.42 -0.36
C GLN A 44 13.54 -11.64 -1.64
N SER A 45 14.82 -11.47 -1.98
CA SER A 45 15.22 -10.77 -3.20
C SER A 45 16.56 -11.25 -3.73
N PRO A 46 16.95 -10.82 -4.94
CA PRO A 46 18.27 -11.12 -5.48
C PRO A 46 19.41 -10.69 -4.56
N SER A 47 19.32 -9.53 -3.91
CA SER A 47 20.38 -9.04 -3.00
C SER A 47 20.55 -9.90 -1.75
N SER A 48 19.55 -10.70 -1.37
CA SER A 48 19.67 -11.71 -0.32
C SER A 48 19.98 -13.11 -0.84
N PHE A 49 20.25 -13.26 -2.14
CA PHE A 49 20.43 -14.55 -2.82
C PHE A 49 19.24 -15.51 -2.59
N GLY A 50 18.03 -14.96 -2.45
CA GLY A 50 16.81 -15.72 -2.16
C GLY A 50 16.62 -16.07 -0.67
N ALA A 51 17.54 -15.69 0.22
CA ALA A 51 17.34 -15.84 1.66
C ALA A 51 16.26 -14.88 2.18
N ALA A 52 15.51 -15.31 3.19
CA ALA A 52 14.53 -14.46 3.87
C ALA A 52 15.25 -13.46 4.77
N VAL A 53 14.97 -12.17 4.58
CA VAL A 53 15.52 -11.07 5.36
C VAL A 53 14.38 -10.39 6.10
N THR A 54 14.45 -10.38 7.43
CA THR A 54 13.46 -9.73 8.30
C THR A 54 13.96 -8.37 8.76
N CYS A 55 13.22 -7.33 8.41
CA CYS A 55 13.46 -5.95 8.79
C CYS A 55 12.32 -5.46 9.70
N GLY A 56 12.61 -4.50 10.57
CA GLY A 56 11.56 -3.71 11.19
C GLY A 56 11.04 -2.67 10.22
N ILE A 57 9.76 -2.32 10.32
CA ILE A 57 9.14 -1.33 9.42
C ILE A 57 8.12 -0.48 10.17
N THR A 58 8.11 0.81 9.87
CA THR A 58 7.10 1.75 10.33
C THR A 58 6.60 2.56 9.14
N PHE A 59 5.28 2.69 8.98
CA PHE A 59 4.67 3.50 7.93
C PHE A 59 4.00 4.74 8.52
N SER A 60 3.95 5.80 7.75
CA SER A 60 3.06 6.93 8.01
C SER A 60 2.38 7.39 6.74
N GLY A 61 1.24 8.03 6.91
CA GLY A 61 0.41 8.43 5.79
C GLY A 61 -0.79 9.25 6.23
N ASN A 62 -1.75 9.35 5.31
CA ASN A 62 -3.00 10.05 5.55
C ASN A 62 -4.19 9.28 4.95
N VAL A 63 -5.29 9.24 5.69
CA VAL A 63 -6.58 8.73 5.21
C VAL A 63 -7.41 9.90 4.69
N ALA A 64 -7.88 9.81 3.45
CA ALA A 64 -8.78 10.79 2.86
C ALA A 64 -9.81 10.09 1.98
N GLY A 65 -11.09 10.42 2.17
CA GLY A 65 -12.18 9.85 1.36
C GLY A 65 -12.28 8.33 1.45
N GLY A 66 -11.95 7.73 2.60
CA GLY A 66 -12.01 6.28 2.79
C GLY A 66 -10.81 5.50 2.25
N VAL A 67 -9.79 6.18 1.73
CA VAL A 67 -8.57 5.58 1.17
C VAL A 67 -7.36 6.05 1.98
N ALA A 68 -6.46 5.14 2.32
CA ALA A 68 -5.24 5.48 3.07
C ALA A 68 -4.03 5.52 2.14
N THR A 69 -3.28 6.61 2.14
CA THR A 69 -2.06 6.76 1.34
C THR A 69 -0.85 6.79 2.24
N ILE A 70 0.05 5.83 2.10
CA ILE A 70 1.37 5.83 2.75
C ILE A 70 2.28 6.77 1.97
N THR A 71 2.82 7.76 2.68
CA THR A 71 3.72 8.79 2.14
C THR A 71 5.10 8.74 2.78
N SER A 72 5.28 7.96 3.85
CA SER A 72 6.59 7.69 4.41
C SER A 72 6.67 6.28 4.97
N ALA A 73 7.88 5.74 4.96
CA ALA A 73 8.18 4.42 5.45
C ALA A 73 9.62 4.40 5.95
N SER A 74 9.84 3.85 7.14
CA SER A 74 11.15 3.75 7.77
C SER A 74 11.44 2.29 8.07
N LEU A 75 12.52 1.78 7.46
CA LEU A 75 13.04 0.44 7.72
C LEU A 75 14.07 0.50 8.85
N THR A 76 14.01 -0.47 9.75
CA THR A 76 14.97 -0.65 10.84
C THR A 76 15.59 -2.03 10.77
N GLY A 77 16.82 -2.15 11.26
CA GLY A 77 17.62 -3.37 11.21
C GLY A 77 19.00 -3.14 10.59
N GLY A 78 19.84 -4.16 10.67
CA GLY A 78 21.19 -4.14 10.10
C GLY A 78 21.26 -4.70 8.68
N GLY A 79 22.45 -4.63 8.08
CA GLY A 79 22.74 -5.27 6.80
C GLY A 79 21.83 -4.81 5.66
N LEU A 80 21.18 -5.77 5.00
CA LEU A 80 20.32 -5.52 3.84
C LEU A 80 19.05 -4.70 4.18
N CYS A 81 18.70 -4.50 5.45
CA CYS A 81 17.53 -3.71 5.85
C CYS A 81 17.75 -2.19 5.79
N ALA A 82 19.00 -1.72 5.81
CA ALA A 82 19.35 -0.30 5.78
C ALA A 82 19.58 0.24 4.36
N LEU A 83 19.54 -0.64 3.36
CA LEU A 83 19.86 -0.37 1.97
C LEU A 83 18.67 -0.14 1.02
N PRO A 84 17.44 -0.60 1.29
CA PRO A 84 16.36 -0.47 0.32
C PRO A 84 15.92 0.98 0.15
N THR A 85 15.78 1.40 -1.10
CA THR A 85 15.07 2.62 -1.47
C THR A 85 13.66 2.23 -1.91
N LEU A 86 12.65 2.70 -1.18
CA LEU A 86 11.25 2.40 -1.49
C LEU A 86 10.80 3.20 -2.71
N LYS A 87 10.12 2.53 -3.65
CA LYS A 87 9.57 3.18 -4.85
C LYS A 87 8.26 3.86 -4.53
N ASN A 88 7.92 4.91 -5.28
CA ASN A 88 6.63 5.59 -5.22
C ASN A 88 6.30 6.24 -3.86
N ILE A 89 7.29 6.45 -2.99
CA ILE A 89 7.14 7.17 -1.72
C ILE A 89 8.14 8.35 -1.76
N PRO A 90 7.71 9.61 -1.53
CA PRO A 90 6.38 10.03 -1.06
C PRO A 90 5.31 10.17 -2.14
N SER A 91 5.67 10.25 -3.43
CA SER A 91 4.73 10.48 -4.55
C SER A 91 4.87 9.38 -5.62
N PRO A 92 3.78 8.77 -6.11
CA PRO A 92 2.35 9.02 -5.80
C PRO A 92 1.86 8.48 -4.44
N GLY A 93 2.70 7.78 -3.69
CA GLY A 93 2.35 7.08 -2.46
C GLY A 93 1.92 5.63 -2.71
N TRP A 94 1.98 4.80 -1.66
CA TRP A 94 1.33 3.48 -1.69
C TRP A 94 -0.10 3.64 -1.22
N VAL A 95 -1.05 3.22 -2.05
CA VAL A 95 -2.48 3.47 -1.82
C VAL A 95 -3.13 2.21 -1.31
N LEU A 96 -3.71 2.28 -0.11
CA LEU A 96 -4.46 1.21 0.55
C LEU A 96 -5.95 1.44 0.35
N SER A 97 -6.60 0.42 -0.21
CA SER A 97 -8.04 0.40 -0.42
C SER A 97 -8.64 -0.82 0.28
N ALA A 98 -9.71 -0.61 1.06
CA ALA A 98 -10.46 -1.69 1.65
C ALA A 98 -11.33 -2.38 0.59
N THR A 99 -11.31 -3.72 0.57
CA THR A 99 -12.16 -4.54 -0.31
C THR A 99 -13.24 -5.30 0.47
N SER A 100 -13.03 -5.50 1.77
CA SER A 100 -14.02 -6.01 2.73
C SER A 100 -13.72 -5.47 4.14
N LEU A 101 -14.55 -5.78 5.13
CA LEU A 101 -14.29 -5.48 6.54
C LEU A 101 -13.00 -6.10 7.11
N SER A 102 -12.37 -7.02 6.39
CA SER A 102 -11.16 -7.72 6.86
C SER A 102 -10.06 -7.86 5.80
N THR A 103 -10.25 -7.28 4.61
CA THR A 103 -9.29 -7.39 3.49
C THR A 103 -9.14 -6.08 2.76
N GLY A 104 -7.97 -5.87 2.18
CA GLY A 104 -7.69 -4.72 1.34
C GLY A 104 -6.55 -4.98 0.36
N THR A 105 -6.33 -4.02 -0.51
CA THR A 105 -5.21 -4.00 -1.44
C THR A 105 -4.31 -2.82 -1.12
N VAL A 106 -3.00 -2.99 -1.38
CA VAL A 106 -2.04 -1.89 -1.40
C VAL A 106 -1.38 -1.85 -2.77
N THR A 107 -1.46 -0.71 -3.44
CA THR A 107 -0.91 -0.52 -4.79
C THR A 107 0.41 0.26 -4.73
N ASN A 108 1.17 0.21 -5.83
CA ASN A 108 2.45 0.89 -6.02
C ASN A 108 3.61 0.38 -5.16
N VAL A 109 3.47 -0.80 -4.54
CA VAL A 109 4.50 -1.33 -3.65
C VAL A 109 5.71 -1.80 -4.45
N GLY A 110 6.88 -1.34 -4.05
CA GLY A 110 8.14 -1.70 -4.67
C GLY A 110 9.34 -1.09 -3.95
N TYR A 111 10.52 -1.64 -4.21
CA TYR A 111 11.77 -1.15 -3.65
C TYR A 111 12.95 -1.55 -4.53
N THR A 112 14.05 -0.84 -4.39
CA THR A 112 15.32 -1.16 -5.04
C THR A 112 16.44 -1.28 -4.02
N ILE A 113 17.45 -2.10 -4.32
CA ILE A 113 18.72 -2.13 -3.61
C ILE A 113 19.80 -1.98 -4.66
N ALA A 114 20.67 -0.98 -4.48
CA ALA A 114 21.78 -0.76 -5.40
C ALA A 114 22.75 -1.95 -5.38
N ARG A 115 23.35 -2.27 -6.54
CA ARG A 115 24.40 -3.29 -6.63
C ARG A 115 25.57 -2.94 -5.72
N SER A 116 26.11 -3.95 -5.04
CA SER A 116 27.38 -3.86 -4.30
C SER A 116 28.35 -4.94 -4.80
N LEU A 117 29.59 -4.92 -4.32
CA LEU A 117 30.55 -6.00 -4.55
C LEU A 117 30.11 -7.32 -3.90
N LEU A 118 29.29 -7.25 -2.84
CA LEU A 118 28.88 -8.41 -2.03
C LEU A 118 27.55 -9.04 -2.48
N PHE A 119 26.72 -8.31 -3.23
CA PHE A 119 25.37 -8.76 -3.61
C PHE A 119 24.89 -8.08 -4.89
N PRO A 120 24.05 -8.76 -5.70
CA PRO A 120 23.49 -8.19 -6.93
C PRO A 120 22.49 -7.06 -6.61
N ALA A 121 22.16 -6.25 -7.61
CA ALA A 121 21.08 -5.27 -7.50
C ALA A 121 19.73 -5.96 -7.32
N THR A 122 18.83 -5.33 -6.57
CA THR A 122 17.42 -5.70 -6.48
C THR A 122 16.58 -4.59 -7.09
N ASP A 123 15.60 -4.96 -7.90
CA ASP A 123 14.63 -4.02 -8.47
C ASP A 123 13.22 -4.63 -8.46
N CYS A 124 12.51 -4.47 -7.35
CA CYS A 124 11.19 -5.05 -7.10
C CYS A 124 10.07 -4.00 -7.26
N GLY A 125 8.94 -4.42 -7.80
CA GLY A 125 7.75 -3.62 -8.02
C GLY A 125 7.84 -2.68 -9.24
N ALA A 126 6.81 -1.88 -9.50
CA ALA A 126 5.61 -1.71 -8.68
C ALA A 126 4.59 -2.84 -8.86
N ASN A 127 4.01 -3.33 -7.77
CA ASN A 127 2.93 -4.32 -7.78
C ASN A 127 1.75 -3.92 -6.86
N THR A 128 0.62 -4.61 -7.04
CA THR A 128 -0.51 -4.57 -6.10
C THR A 128 -0.47 -5.80 -5.21
N LEU A 129 -0.52 -5.59 -3.90
CA LEU A 129 -0.54 -6.66 -2.91
C LEU A 129 -1.91 -6.76 -2.27
N THR A 130 -2.27 -7.96 -1.87
CA THR A 130 -3.47 -8.24 -1.08
C THR A 130 -3.09 -8.50 0.37
N GLY A 131 -3.87 -7.96 1.30
CA GLY A 131 -3.64 -8.10 2.73
C GLY A 131 -4.94 -8.30 3.49
N SER A 132 -4.81 -8.82 4.71
CA SER A 132 -5.89 -8.90 5.68
C SER A 132 -5.70 -7.84 6.77
N PHE A 133 -6.81 -7.29 7.25
CA PHE A 133 -6.84 -6.32 8.33
C PHE A 133 -7.77 -6.82 9.43
N ASN A 134 -7.31 -6.77 10.67
CA ASN A 134 -8.14 -7.10 11.82
C ASN A 134 -8.60 -5.81 12.50
N ASN A 135 -9.89 -5.50 12.40
CA ASN A 135 -10.50 -4.31 13.01
C ASN A 135 -10.41 -4.28 14.55
N SER A 136 -10.38 -5.44 15.21
CA SER A 136 -10.33 -5.51 16.67
C SER A 136 -8.93 -5.27 17.23
N THR A 137 -7.89 -5.69 16.50
CA THR A 137 -6.49 -5.54 16.93
C THR A 137 -5.75 -4.44 16.18
N ASN A 138 -6.38 -3.84 15.16
CA ASN A 138 -5.81 -2.90 14.21
C ASN A 138 -4.53 -3.41 13.51
N VAL A 139 -4.44 -4.73 13.28
CA VAL A 139 -3.26 -5.36 12.66
C VAL A 139 -3.50 -5.59 11.18
N LEU A 140 -2.60 -5.07 10.35
CA LEU A 140 -2.49 -5.37 8.92
C LEU A 140 -1.49 -6.50 8.72
N THR A 141 -1.89 -7.52 7.95
CA THR A 141 -1.05 -8.66 7.59
C THR A 141 -1.03 -8.85 6.08
N ILE A 142 0.17 -8.99 5.51
CA ILE A 142 0.38 -9.39 4.12
C ILE A 142 1.30 -10.59 4.11
N THR A 143 0.97 -11.63 3.35
CA THR A 143 1.77 -12.86 3.32
C THR A 143 1.94 -13.38 1.91
N ASN A 144 3.13 -13.88 1.63
CA ASN A 144 3.49 -14.58 0.40
C ASN A 144 3.02 -13.86 -0.88
N GLN A 145 3.30 -12.56 -0.97
CA GLN A 145 2.93 -11.75 -2.12
C GLN A 145 4.16 -11.53 -3.03
N PRO A 146 4.07 -11.90 -4.31
CA PRO A 146 5.15 -11.60 -5.25
C PRO A 146 5.19 -10.09 -5.52
N LEU A 147 6.39 -9.57 -5.73
CA LEU A 147 6.60 -8.25 -6.33
C LEU A 147 7.09 -8.46 -7.77
N THR A 148 6.46 -7.75 -8.70
CA THR A 148 6.86 -7.76 -10.11
C THR A 148 8.23 -7.10 -10.26
N GLY A 149 9.23 -7.81 -10.78
CA GLY A 149 10.53 -7.21 -11.05
C GLY A 149 11.70 -8.06 -10.55
N HIS A 150 12.43 -8.63 -11.51
CA HIS A 150 13.82 -8.35 -11.84
C HIS A 150 14.12 -9.05 -13.18
N THR A 151 14.93 -8.45 -14.06
CA THR A 151 15.19 -8.96 -15.43
C THR A 151 16.65 -9.37 -15.70
N THR A 152 17.59 -9.36 -14.75
CA THR A 152 19.02 -9.58 -15.09
C THR A 152 19.86 -10.29 -14.02
N GLY A 153 19.95 -11.63 -14.06
CA GLY A 153 20.83 -12.42 -13.18
C GLY A 153 20.59 -13.94 -13.22
N THR A 154 21.43 -14.71 -12.53
CA THR A 154 21.30 -16.16 -12.32
C THR A 154 20.89 -16.43 -10.85
N GLY A 155 19.72 -17.06 -10.61
CA GLY A 155 19.19 -17.34 -9.26
C GLY A 155 17.66 -17.33 -9.18
N ASN A 156 17.08 -17.38 -7.97
CA ASN A 156 15.64 -17.12 -7.77
C ASN A 156 15.40 -15.62 -7.96
N GLN A 157 15.09 -15.23 -9.19
CA GLN A 157 15.01 -13.83 -9.67
C GLN A 157 13.76 -13.09 -9.16
N ASN A 158 13.00 -13.70 -8.26
CA ASN A 158 11.69 -13.20 -7.86
C ASN A 158 11.77 -12.49 -6.51
N CYS A 159 11.31 -11.25 -6.48
CA CYS A 159 11.07 -10.54 -5.24
C CYS A 159 9.78 -11.03 -4.59
N THR A 160 9.83 -11.41 -3.31
CA THR A 160 8.63 -11.85 -2.59
C THR A 160 8.58 -11.21 -1.21
N ILE A 161 7.42 -10.69 -0.83
CA ILE A 161 7.10 -10.35 0.55
C ILE A 161 6.58 -11.63 1.19
N GLN A 162 7.41 -12.25 2.02
CA GLN A 162 7.06 -13.46 2.74
C GLN A 162 6.03 -13.16 3.82
N SER A 163 6.28 -12.11 4.60
CA SER A 163 5.37 -11.63 5.63
C SER A 163 5.54 -10.13 5.86
N LEU A 164 4.45 -9.45 6.15
CA LEU A 164 4.41 -8.11 6.70
C LEU A 164 3.35 -8.11 7.79
N THR A 165 3.69 -7.58 8.95
CA THR A 165 2.75 -7.39 10.05
C THR A 165 3.02 -6.05 10.71
N VAL A 166 2.02 -5.18 10.71
CA VAL A 166 2.08 -3.85 11.33
C VAL A 166 0.78 -3.56 12.05
N THR A 167 0.86 -2.88 13.20
CA THR A 167 -0.32 -2.37 13.91
C THR A 167 -0.54 -0.91 13.50
N VAL A 168 -1.77 -0.55 13.17
CA VAL A 168 -2.17 0.80 12.74
C VAL A 168 -3.21 1.36 13.73
N PRO A 169 -2.77 1.91 14.87
CA PRO A 169 -3.67 2.30 15.95
C PRO A 169 -4.72 3.31 15.48
N GLY A 170 -5.97 3.14 15.91
CA GLY A 170 -7.05 4.08 15.64
C GLY A 170 -7.63 4.03 14.22
N ILE A 171 -7.12 3.17 13.34
CA ILE A 171 -7.67 2.95 12.00
C ILE A 171 -8.58 1.72 11.99
N THR A 172 -9.74 1.86 11.35
CA THR A 172 -10.72 0.78 11.15
C THR A 172 -11.27 0.79 9.73
N ILE A 173 -11.74 -0.36 9.27
CA ILE A 173 -12.53 -0.51 8.04
C ILE A 173 -14.01 -0.54 8.43
N ILE A 174 -14.77 0.40 7.88
CA ILE A 174 -16.22 0.50 8.03
C ILE A 174 -16.91 0.19 6.68
N PRO A 175 -18.19 -0.23 6.66
CA PRO A 175 -18.98 -0.31 5.43
C PRO A 175 -19.14 1.06 4.74
#